data_AF-L1MDG0-F1
#
_entry.id   AF-L1MDG0-F1
#
_cell.length_a   1.000
_cell.length_b   1.000
_cell.length_c   1.000
_cell.angle_alpha   90.00
_cell.angle_beta   90.00
_cell.angle_gamma   90.00
#
_symmetry.space_group_name_H-M   'P 1'
#
loop_
_entity.id
_entity.type
_entity.pdbx_description
1 polymer ?
#
loop_
_entity_poly.entity_id
_entity_poly.type
_entity_poly.pdbx_seq_one_letter_code
_entity_poly.pdbx_strand_id
1 'polypeptide(L)'
;MVLFAYNLGAQNYIKVDFSKPSSTKRFIVYKKDNSELFSCKCAHGQGGKSTRSKPEISNNVGSNCSSVGKFQIVGYYTKGDIKYLRLKGLSPTNNNALKRGICIHNSKMVTRWKWIPFINLPLSNASNGCFAIDNESMDRVIQLYQQKKLKYLYAEM
;
A
#
# COMPACT_ATOMS: atom_id res chain seq x y z
N MET A 1 11.55 5.99 -20.60
CA MET A 1 11.76 5.31 -19.30
C MET A 1 12.50 6.27 -18.39
N VAL A 2 11.79 7.07 -17.60
CA VAL A 2 12.42 8.04 -16.68
C VAL A 2 12.54 7.36 -15.31
N LEU A 3 13.74 6.85 -14.98
CA LEU A 3 14.04 6.45 -13.61
C LEU A 3 14.19 7.72 -12.78
N PHE A 4 13.17 8.06 -12.01
CA PHE A 4 13.35 8.97 -10.88
C PHE A 4 14.28 8.27 -9.89
N ALA A 5 15.54 8.70 -9.85
CA ALA A 5 16.48 8.32 -8.80
C ALA A 5 15.99 8.93 -7.48
N TYR A 6 15.11 8.21 -6.80
CA TYR A 6 14.75 8.54 -5.44
C TYR A 6 16.02 8.48 -4.60
N ASN A 7 16.39 9.59 -3.96
CA ASN A 7 17.48 9.60 -2.98
C ASN A 7 17.01 8.82 -1.73
N LEU A 8 17.05 7.49 -1.85
CA LEU A 8 16.65 6.47 -0.90
C LEU A 8 17.88 6.14 -0.07
N GLY A 9 18.21 6.96 0.94
CA GLY A 9 19.34 6.62 1.81
C GLY A 9 19.23 5.18 2.32
N ALA A 10 20.20 4.31 1.98
CA ALA A 10 20.49 2.94 2.46
C ALA A 10 19.34 1.96 2.84
N GLN A 11 18.07 2.25 2.54
CA GLN A 11 16.91 1.53 3.08
C GLN A 11 16.06 0.92 1.96
N ASN A 12 15.43 -0.20 2.28
CA ASN A 12 14.40 -0.82 1.45
C ASN A 12 13.20 0.13 1.31
N TYR A 13 12.42 -0.06 0.25
CA TYR A 13 11.24 0.75 -0.03
C TYR A 13 10.12 -0.09 -0.62
N ILE A 14 8.89 0.40 -0.48
CA ILE A 14 7.71 -0.21 -1.12
C ILE A 14 7.36 0.57 -2.39
N LYS A 15 7.00 -0.15 -3.44
CA LYS A 15 6.33 0.40 -4.62
C LYS A 15 4.94 -0.23 -4.77
N VAL A 16 3.93 0.59 -5.03
CA VAL A 16 2.56 0.15 -5.33
C VAL A 16 2.12 0.71 -6.67
N ASP A 17 1.74 -0.17 -7.58
CA ASP A 17 1.36 0.20 -8.95
C ASP A 17 -0.14 -0.01 -9.17
N PHE A 18 -0.91 1.07 -9.05
CA PHE A 18 -2.36 1.06 -9.20
C PHE A 18 -2.83 1.07 -10.67
N SER A 19 -1.93 1.22 -11.64
CA SER A 19 -2.25 0.98 -13.06
C SER A 19 -2.60 -0.50 -13.31
N LYS A 20 -2.06 -1.38 -12.45
CA LYS A 20 -2.29 -2.82 -12.51
C LYS A 20 -3.53 -3.27 -11.72
N PRO A 21 -4.26 -4.27 -12.23
CA PRO A 21 -5.42 -4.81 -11.54
C PRO A 21 -5.06 -5.48 -10.21
N SER A 22 -5.97 -5.46 -9.25
CA SER A 22 -5.75 -6.00 -7.90
C SER A 22 -5.56 -7.52 -7.87
N SER A 23 -5.87 -8.23 -8.97
CA SER A 23 -5.54 -9.63 -9.19
C SER A 23 -4.03 -9.89 -9.33
N THR A 24 -3.22 -8.87 -9.58
CA THR A 24 -1.77 -8.97 -9.76
C THR A 24 -0.98 -8.62 -8.50
N LYS A 25 0.29 -9.05 -8.46
CA LYS A 25 1.24 -8.66 -7.41
C LYS A 25 1.73 -7.23 -7.64
N ARG A 26 0.91 -6.26 -7.24
CA ARG A 26 1.16 -4.83 -7.46
C ARG A 26 1.73 -4.08 -6.26
N PHE A 27 1.93 -4.76 -5.13
CA PHE A 27 2.65 -4.23 -3.97
C PHE A 27 3.99 -4.96 -3.89
N ILE A 28 5.08 -4.24 -4.08
CA ILE A 28 6.42 -4.80 -4.20
C ILE A 28 7.32 -4.13 -3.19
N VAL A 29 8.07 -4.91 -2.42
CA VAL A 29 9.12 -4.44 -1.54
C VAL A 29 10.45 -4.63 -2.25
N TYR A 30 11.19 -3.54 -2.44
CA TYR A 30 12.50 -3.52 -3.06
C TYR A 30 13.59 -3.37 -2.01
N LYS A 31 14.73 -4.01 -2.27
CA LYS A 31 15.98 -3.68 -1.59
C LYS A 31 16.52 -2.34 -2.10
N LYS A 32 17.48 -1.78 -1.36
CA LYS A 32 18.19 -0.54 -1.75
C LYS A 32 18.89 -0.61 -3.12
N ASP A 33 19.22 -1.81 -3.59
CA ASP A 33 19.85 -2.06 -4.90
C ASP A 33 18.81 -2.22 -6.03
N ASN A 34 17.53 -1.92 -5.75
CA ASN A 34 16.40 -2.08 -6.66
C ASN A 34 16.05 -3.53 -7.04
N SER A 35 16.64 -4.55 -6.38
CA SER A 35 16.18 -5.92 -6.50
C SER A 35 14.88 -6.14 -5.72
N GLU A 36 13.96 -6.93 -6.28
CA GLU A 36 12.74 -7.32 -5.58
C GLU A 36 13.08 -8.21 -4.38
N LEU A 37 12.60 -7.83 -3.19
CA LEU A 37 12.69 -8.64 -1.97
C LEU A 37 11.48 -9.57 -1.85
N PHE A 38 10.28 -9.04 -2.13
CA PHE A 38 9.04 -9.80 -2.32
C PHE A 38 7.93 -8.94 -2.89
N SER A 39 6.88 -9.59 -3.37
CA SER A 39 5.67 -8.94 -3.86
C SER A 39 4.40 -9.68 -3.47
N CYS A 40 3.30 -8.94 -3.34
CA CYS A 40 1.99 -9.45 -3.01
C CYS A 40 0.87 -8.66 -3.70
N LYS A 41 -0.35 -9.20 -3.64
CA LYS A 41 -1.55 -8.48 -4.09
C LYS A 41 -1.90 -7.41 -3.06
N CYS A 42 -2.49 -6.31 -3.52
CA CYS A 42 -2.93 -5.22 -2.66
C CYS A 42 -4.32 -4.75 -3.08
N ALA A 43 -5.27 -4.76 -2.14
CA ALA A 43 -6.57 -4.13 -2.33
C ALA A 43 -6.45 -2.61 -2.15
N HIS A 44 -7.44 -1.89 -2.70
CA HIS A 44 -7.43 -0.43 -2.81
C HIS A 44 -8.76 0.16 -2.34
N GLY A 45 -8.84 1.49 -2.31
CA GLY A 45 -10.01 2.24 -1.86
C GLY A 45 -11.23 2.06 -2.75
N GLN A 46 -12.40 1.86 -2.15
CA GLN A 46 -13.66 1.69 -2.88
C GLN A 46 -14.36 3.00 -3.28
N GLY A 47 -13.79 4.15 -2.90
CA GLY A 47 -14.40 5.46 -3.15
C GLY A 47 -14.56 5.81 -4.63
N GLY A 48 -15.39 6.83 -4.90
CA GLY A 48 -15.64 7.32 -6.26
C GLY A 48 -16.23 6.23 -7.16
N LYS A 49 -15.69 6.12 -8.38
CA LYS A 49 -16.05 5.10 -9.39
C LYS A 49 -15.06 3.92 -9.40
N SER A 50 -14.38 3.66 -8.28
CA SER A 50 -13.47 2.52 -8.15
C SER A 50 -14.18 1.21 -8.51
N THR A 51 -13.51 0.40 -9.32
CA THR A 51 -13.90 -0.98 -9.61
C THR A 51 -12.89 -1.94 -8.96
N ARG A 52 -13.16 -3.25 -8.96
CA ARG A 52 -12.20 -4.22 -8.40
C ARG A 52 -10.84 -4.17 -9.12
N SER A 53 -10.81 -3.88 -10.42
CA SER A 53 -9.60 -3.82 -11.24
C SER A 53 -8.98 -2.43 -11.31
N LYS A 54 -9.78 -1.35 -11.34
CA LYS A 54 -9.30 0.03 -11.55
C LYS A 54 -9.71 0.93 -10.37
N PRO A 55 -8.76 1.44 -9.57
CA PRO A 55 -9.05 2.45 -8.55
C PRO A 55 -9.37 3.80 -9.17
N GLU A 56 -10.18 4.58 -8.48
CA GLU A 56 -10.12 6.04 -8.56
C GLU A 56 -9.14 6.57 -7.50
N ILE A 57 -8.41 7.64 -7.83
CA ILE A 57 -7.43 8.27 -6.95
C ILE A 57 -7.96 9.61 -6.46
N SER A 58 -7.92 9.84 -5.15
CA SER A 58 -8.26 11.12 -4.56
C SER A 58 -7.49 11.35 -3.26
N ASN A 59 -7.11 12.59 -3.01
CA ASN A 59 -6.53 13.05 -1.76
C ASN A 59 -7.55 13.74 -0.83
N ASN A 60 -8.82 13.81 -1.23
CA ASN A 60 -9.84 14.49 -0.44
C ASN A 60 -10.18 13.69 0.81
N VAL A 61 -10.41 14.39 1.92
CA VAL A 61 -10.90 13.77 3.16
C VAL A 61 -12.30 13.19 2.91
N GLY A 62 -12.56 11.98 3.40
CA GLY A 62 -13.84 11.29 3.21
C GLY A 62 -14.06 10.68 1.82
N SER A 63 -13.12 10.81 0.87
CA SER A 63 -13.31 10.28 -0.49
C SER A 63 -13.36 8.75 -0.56
N ASN A 64 -12.80 8.05 0.43
CA ASN A 64 -12.59 6.59 0.44
C ASN A 64 -11.76 6.04 -0.75
N CYS A 65 -11.20 6.90 -1.60
CA CYS A 65 -10.33 6.53 -2.73
C CYS A 65 -8.89 6.29 -2.25
N SER A 66 -8.10 5.51 -2.99
CA SER A 66 -6.65 5.48 -2.76
C SER A 66 -5.99 6.82 -3.14
N SER A 67 -4.77 7.06 -2.67
CA SER A 67 -3.96 8.22 -3.08
C SER A 67 -2.58 7.75 -3.56
N VAL A 68 -1.95 8.54 -4.44
CA VAL A 68 -0.64 8.26 -5.05
C VAL A 68 0.41 9.26 -4.60
N GLY A 69 1.68 8.95 -4.83
CA GLY A 69 2.83 9.76 -4.45
C GLY A 69 3.69 9.10 -3.37
N LYS A 70 4.54 9.89 -2.73
CA LYS A 70 5.49 9.43 -1.70
C LYS A 70 4.83 9.47 -0.32
N PHE A 71 4.92 8.36 0.41
CA PHE A 71 4.47 8.24 1.79
C PHE A 71 5.65 7.88 2.69
N GLN A 72 5.60 8.35 3.93
CA GLN A 72 6.47 7.92 5.02
C GLN A 72 5.68 7.07 6.01
N ILE A 73 6.25 5.95 6.43
CA ILE A 73 5.73 5.16 7.54
C ILE A 73 6.07 5.87 8.85
N VAL A 74 5.06 6.17 9.66
CA VAL A 74 5.21 6.98 10.88
C VAL A 74 4.91 6.24 12.18
N GLY A 75 4.36 5.02 12.12
CA GLY A 75 4.16 4.22 13.32
C GLY A 75 3.49 2.89 13.03
N TYR A 76 3.73 1.93 13.91
CA TYR A 76 3.13 0.60 13.93
C TYR A 76 2.13 0.48 15.08
N TYR A 77 0.98 -0.10 14.79
CA TYR A 77 -0.13 -0.23 15.72
C TYR A 77 -0.89 -1.55 15.49
N THR A 78 -1.63 -1.96 16.51
CA THR A 78 -2.52 -3.12 16.46
C THR A 78 -3.91 -2.77 17.00
N LYS A 79 -4.94 -3.42 16.46
CA LYS A 79 -6.31 -3.38 16.97
C LYS A 79 -6.93 -4.77 16.76
N GLY A 80 -6.99 -5.57 17.82
CA GLY A 80 -7.29 -7.00 17.71
C GLY A 80 -6.30 -7.68 16.74
N ASP A 81 -6.83 -8.47 15.81
CA ASP A 81 -6.03 -9.18 14.78
C ASP A 81 -5.46 -8.27 13.67
N ILE A 82 -5.83 -6.98 13.66
CA ILE A 82 -5.41 -6.05 12.61
C ILE A 82 -4.13 -5.34 13.04
N LYS A 83 -3.07 -5.57 12.26
CA LYS A 83 -1.75 -4.92 12.33
C LYS A 83 -1.70 -3.87 11.24
N TYR A 84 -1.29 -2.64 11.57
CA TYR A 84 -1.22 -1.57 10.58
C TYR A 84 -0.07 -0.58 10.81
N LEU A 85 0.43 -0.05 9.70
CA LEU A 85 1.47 0.97 9.64
C LEU A 85 0.86 2.27 9.13
N ARG A 86 0.83 3.31 9.97
CA ARG A 86 0.28 4.62 9.61
C ARG A 86 1.20 5.34 8.62
N LEU A 87 0.59 6.03 7.67
CA LEU A 87 1.29 6.75 6.61
C LEU A 87 1.07 8.25 6.69
N LYS A 88 2.17 9.01 6.59
CA LYS A 88 2.16 10.46 6.31
C LYS A 88 2.47 10.68 4.83
N GLY A 89 1.63 11.45 4.14
CA GLY A 89 1.88 11.85 2.77
C GLY A 89 2.93 12.94 2.67
N LEU A 90 3.82 12.81 1.69
CA LEU A 90 4.92 13.74 1.41
C LEU A 90 4.80 14.38 0.02
N SER A 91 3.67 14.18 -0.66
CA SER A 91 3.39 14.72 -2.00
C SER A 91 2.05 15.49 -1.98
N PRO A 92 1.84 16.49 -2.85
CA PRO A 92 0.56 17.19 -2.95
C PRO A 92 -0.64 16.25 -3.18
N THR A 93 -0.41 15.15 -3.89
CA THR A 93 -1.39 14.10 -4.21
C THR A 93 -1.75 13.19 -3.04
N ASN A 94 -1.07 13.30 -1.90
CA ASN A 94 -1.36 12.47 -0.72
C ASN A 94 -1.16 13.20 0.62
N ASN A 95 -0.98 14.52 0.64
CA ASN A 95 -0.67 15.27 1.87
C ASN A 95 -1.76 15.19 2.97
N ASN A 96 -2.98 14.73 2.65
CA ASN A 96 -4.03 14.46 3.63
C ASN A 96 -3.98 13.03 4.19
N ALA A 97 -3.06 12.17 3.75
CA ALA A 97 -3.02 10.74 4.11
C ALA A 97 -3.07 10.50 5.63
N LEU A 98 -2.36 11.31 6.42
CA LEU A 98 -2.37 11.16 7.88
C LEU A 98 -3.74 11.53 8.48
N LYS A 99 -4.34 12.65 8.04
CA LYS A 99 -5.68 13.10 8.45
C LYS A 99 -6.76 12.08 8.06
N ARG A 100 -6.59 11.46 6.90
CA ARG A 100 -7.47 10.41 6.36
C ARG A 100 -7.24 9.04 7.00
N GLY A 101 -6.24 8.91 7.86
CA GLY A 101 -5.91 7.66 8.52
C GLY A 101 -5.39 6.56 7.58
N ILE A 102 -4.80 6.93 6.45
CA ILE A 102 -4.26 5.97 5.48
C ILE A 102 -3.14 5.14 6.12
N CYS A 103 -3.19 3.83 5.90
CA CYS A 103 -2.22 2.88 6.42
C CYS A 103 -1.94 1.74 5.44
N ILE A 104 -0.87 0.99 5.72
CA ILE A 104 -0.71 -0.39 5.24
C ILE A 104 -1.29 -1.29 6.32
N HIS A 105 -2.13 -2.26 5.97
CA HIS A 105 -2.67 -3.19 6.97
C HIS A 105 -2.88 -4.59 6.40
N ASN A 106 -2.88 -5.58 7.29
CA ASN A 106 -3.30 -6.93 6.92
C ASN A 106 -4.81 -7.01 6.71
N SER A 107 -5.23 -7.93 5.83
CA SER A 107 -6.63 -8.19 5.51
C SER A 107 -6.88 -9.68 5.40
N LYS A 108 -7.88 -10.16 6.18
CA LYS A 108 -8.40 -11.54 6.07
C LYS A 108 -8.93 -11.80 4.66
N MET A 109 -9.53 -10.79 4.02
CA MET A 109 -10.01 -10.86 2.65
C MET A 109 -8.82 -11.07 1.70
N VAL A 110 -7.77 -10.25 1.76
CA VAL A 110 -6.61 -10.44 0.86
C VAL A 110 -5.92 -11.78 1.11
N THR A 111 -5.78 -12.19 2.37
CA THR A 111 -5.22 -13.49 2.75
C THR A 111 -6.00 -14.66 2.15
N ARG A 112 -7.34 -14.61 2.17
CA ARG A 112 -8.19 -15.67 1.60
C ARG A 112 -8.07 -15.78 0.08
N TRP A 113 -7.98 -14.64 -0.62
CA TRP A 113 -8.06 -14.57 -2.07
C TRP A 113 -6.67 -14.46 -2.76
N LYS A 114 -5.56 -14.43 -1.98
CA LYS A 114 -4.21 -14.23 -2.55
C LYS A 114 -3.79 -15.34 -3.52
N TRP A 115 -4.27 -16.56 -3.28
CA TRP A 115 -3.90 -17.76 -4.04
C TRP A 115 -4.67 -17.94 -5.35
N ILE A 116 -5.80 -17.26 -5.52
CA ILE A 116 -6.64 -17.46 -6.71
C ILE A 116 -6.13 -16.55 -7.83
N PRO A 117 -5.58 -17.08 -8.93
CA PRO A 117 -5.07 -16.26 -10.02
C PRO A 117 -6.24 -15.57 -10.75
N PHE A 118 -5.95 -14.45 -11.41
CA PHE A 118 -6.89 -13.67 -12.25
C PHE A 118 -8.13 -13.09 -11.57
N ILE A 119 -8.45 -13.44 -10.32
CA ILE A 119 -9.52 -12.81 -9.56
C ILE A 119 -9.05 -11.50 -8.93
N ASN A 120 -9.74 -10.42 -9.28
CA ASN A 120 -9.58 -9.13 -8.63
C ASN A 120 -10.14 -9.18 -7.20
N LEU A 121 -9.40 -8.59 -6.28
CA LEU A 121 -9.76 -8.53 -4.87
C LEU A 121 -11.11 -7.79 -4.71
N PRO A 122 -12.07 -8.32 -3.95
CA PRO A 122 -13.27 -7.61 -3.59
C PRO A 122 -12.99 -6.19 -3.09
N LEU A 123 -13.78 -5.23 -3.58
CA LEU A 123 -13.92 -3.95 -2.91
C LEU A 123 -14.70 -4.19 -1.62
N SER A 124 -14.26 -3.57 -0.54
CA SER A 124 -14.96 -3.63 0.72
C SER A 124 -14.81 -2.31 1.46
N ASN A 125 -15.78 -2.01 2.32
CA ASN A 125 -15.75 -0.88 3.24
C ASN A 125 -14.55 -0.92 4.21
N ALA A 126 -13.78 -2.02 4.22
CA ALA A 126 -12.57 -2.16 5.01
C ALA A 126 -11.36 -1.40 4.43
N SER A 127 -11.39 -1.01 3.14
CA SER A 127 -10.35 -0.15 2.56
C SER A 127 -10.95 1.17 2.08
N ASN A 128 -10.88 2.19 2.94
CA ASN A 128 -11.26 3.56 2.63
C ASN A 128 -10.05 4.36 2.08
N GLY A 129 -9.26 3.72 1.21
CA GLY A 129 -8.05 4.29 0.59
C GLY A 129 -6.72 3.70 1.07
N CYS A 130 -6.76 2.72 1.98
CA CYS A 130 -5.58 2.07 2.54
C CYS A 130 -4.94 1.04 1.58
N PHE A 131 -3.71 0.64 1.92
CA PHE A 131 -2.98 -0.44 1.26
C PHE A 131 -3.23 -1.76 2.02
N ALA A 132 -4.24 -2.50 1.60
CA ALA A 132 -4.63 -3.75 2.25
C ALA A 132 -3.90 -4.93 1.61
N ILE A 133 -3.09 -5.66 2.39
CA ILE A 133 -2.29 -6.82 1.94
C ILE A 133 -2.59 -8.07 2.78
N ASP A 134 -2.03 -9.22 2.42
CA ASP A 134 -2.20 -10.44 3.20
C ASP A 134 -1.36 -10.45 4.50
N ASN A 135 -1.73 -11.33 5.44
CA ASN A 135 -1.10 -11.40 6.76
C ASN A 135 0.42 -11.64 6.71
N GLU A 136 0.86 -12.60 5.90
CA GLU A 136 2.28 -12.99 5.80
C GLU A 136 3.13 -11.85 5.25
N SER A 137 2.65 -11.19 4.19
CA SER A 137 3.31 -10.01 3.65
C SER A 137 3.35 -8.87 4.67
N MET A 138 2.27 -8.65 5.43
CA MET A 138 2.25 -7.63 6.47
C MET A 138 3.29 -7.90 7.56
N ASP A 139 3.46 -9.16 7.99
CA ASP A 139 4.47 -9.54 8.97
C ASP A 139 5.89 -9.22 8.50
N ARG A 140 6.18 -9.52 7.24
CA ARG A 140 7.47 -9.16 6.62
C ARG A 140 7.68 -7.65 6.55
N VAL A 141 6.66 -6.89 6.19
CA VAL A 141 6.72 -5.40 6.17
C VAL A 141 6.99 -4.85 7.57
N ILE A 142 6.30 -5.35 8.60
CA ILE A 142 6.49 -4.91 10.00
C ILE A 142 7.90 -5.23 10.47
N GLN A 143 8.41 -6.44 10.19
CA GLN A 143 9.77 -6.83 10.56
C GLN A 143 10.80 -5.88 9.97
N LEU A 144 10.67 -5.53 8.68
CA LEU A 144 11.57 -4.57 8.03
C LEU A 144 11.48 -3.16 8.63
N TYR A 145 10.27 -2.70 8.96
CA TYR A 145 10.05 -1.41 9.60
C TYR A 145 10.67 -1.36 11.01
N GLN A 146 10.44 -2.38 11.84
CA GLN A 146 10.98 -2.48 13.20
C GLN A 146 12.51 -2.57 13.21
N GLN A 147 13.10 -3.23 12.22
CA GLN A 147 14.55 -3.25 12.00
C GLN A 147 15.11 -1.92 11.45
N LYS A 148 14.27 -0.90 11.26
CA LYS A 148 14.63 0.40 10.65
C LYS A 148 15.22 0.27 9.24
N LYS A 149 14.84 -0.78 8.51
CA LYS A 149 15.27 -1.05 7.14
C LYS A 149 14.27 -0.59 6.09
N LEU A 150 13.09 -0.13 6.49
CA LEU A 150 12.01 0.29 5.61
C LEU A 150 11.35 1.55 6.16
N LYS A 151 11.24 2.59 5.34
CA LYS A 151 10.68 3.90 5.76
C LYS A 151 9.67 4.49 4.78
N TYR A 152 9.79 4.21 3.49
CA TYR A 152 9.02 4.88 2.46
C TYR A 152 8.20 3.90 1.61
N LEU A 153 7.03 4.38 1.18
CA LEU A 153 6.17 3.76 0.19
C LEU A 153 5.94 4.75 -0.94
N TYR A 154 6.00 4.27 -2.17
CA TYR A 154 5.74 5.03 -3.39
C TYR A 154 4.56 4.39 -4.11
N ALA A 155 3.46 5.11 -4.23
CA ALA A 155 2.31 4.64 -5.00
C ALA A 155 2.20 5.44 -6.31
N GLU A 156 1.91 4.75 -7.40
CA GLU A 156 1.73 5.31 -8.74
C GLU A 156 0.47 4.74 -9.39
N MET A 157 -0.04 5.41 -10.41
CA MET A 157 -1.15 5.00 -11.26
C MET A 157 -0.84 5.35 -12.71
#